data_AF-A0A970YAY8-F1
#
_entry.id   AF-A0A970YAY8-F1
#
_cell.length_a   1.000
_cell.length_b   1.000
_cell.length_c   1.000
_cell.angle_alpha   90.00
_cell.angle_beta   90.00
_cell.angle_gamma   90.00
#
_symmetry.space_group_name_H-M   'P 1'
#
loop_
_entity.id
_entity.type
_entity.pdbx_description
1 polymer ?
#
loop_
_entity_poly.entity_id
_entity_poly.type
_entity_poly.pdbx_seq_one_letter_code
_entity_poly.pdbx_strand_id
1 'polypeptide(L)'
;MFFYEYSALSKEDISSKLGQHPAPRTTSPAADLGGKAMKIVLDNGPSLDYEFKCKSNLTLSEGGEPAVECPYAALVIRDTILVSHMIPGTMRGYNLIIDVKTRLATVFEVWFCGYRDNREVQREIYFGYVDCCSGEGDPQKRHTFTNRVEGKGFYWKDDTGTEILNFYPSVIYSTFVELSDPRGGITISAPSDYVKLSDILYAYSRVECEYSGTFVLEVVDLFSVKNVGVRLGFDEHDELDYRMYTAEGEITGTIASFESMTDYGTKVPEVMSSHGETVKSKGARPVYRPRHLYPSMTADEVKKKLSEEIKPFSGESIMPGANKMELSDYLVGKQFTLRYDNGGPVWEYAVDSIDLLRWRKEGESEWHTEKYEAFEPADKLILFCHLHSCSDNARCPTIAIDFSNGLTTCIDARIGSYRSDWEVGHRAIFGVVEAEGINAPLVRRHEITKDLVGKAYTWTYSDMMSSIHVYSSPESYSWTIFLPNGSGGMMWSSPCIYVKLREDAYMMSWVEETCNGSQGTFVFNPRIMHDAGYFFGISPERLNLTSFGACARNAGCYDIAKYFEIKQRG
;
A
#
# COMPACT_ATOMS: atom_id res chain seq x y z
N MET A 1 -11.19 -4.76 -0.60
CA MET A 1 -10.04 -5.42 0.07
C MET A 1 -9.75 -4.88 1.46
N PHE A 2 -9.37 -3.61 1.62
CA PHE A 2 -8.96 -3.03 2.92
C PHE A 2 -10.05 -3.10 4.01
N PHE A 3 -11.32 -2.96 3.60
CA PHE A 3 -12.50 -2.97 4.46
C PHE A 3 -13.23 -4.33 4.49
N TYR A 4 -12.66 -5.38 3.92
CA TYR A 4 -13.28 -6.70 3.96
C TYR A 4 -12.86 -7.43 5.22
N GLU A 5 -13.84 -8.04 5.88
CA GLU A 5 -13.60 -9.03 6.91
C GLU A 5 -13.40 -10.38 6.24
N TYR A 6 -12.15 -10.81 6.16
CA TYR A 6 -11.80 -12.13 5.64
C TYR A 6 -11.95 -13.17 6.74
N SER A 7 -12.59 -14.29 6.43
CA SER A 7 -12.75 -15.36 7.40
C SER A 7 -11.41 -16.07 7.68
N ALA A 8 -11.25 -16.54 8.90
CA ALA A 8 -10.14 -17.40 9.31
C ALA A 8 -10.44 -18.85 8.90
N LEU A 9 -10.13 -19.20 7.65
CA LEU A 9 -10.37 -20.55 7.13
C LEU A 9 -9.55 -21.60 7.90
N SER A 10 -10.19 -22.70 8.28
CA SER A 10 -9.47 -23.84 8.85
C SER A 10 -8.71 -24.60 7.77
N LYS A 11 -7.78 -25.46 8.20
CA LYS A 11 -7.06 -26.36 7.30
C LYS A 11 -8.03 -27.30 6.57
N GLU A 12 -9.06 -27.76 7.28
CA GLU A 12 -10.13 -28.62 6.77
C GLU A 12 -10.97 -27.89 5.71
N ASP A 13 -11.31 -26.61 5.95
CA ASP A 13 -12.04 -25.79 4.96
C ASP A 13 -11.23 -25.65 3.67
N ILE A 14 -9.95 -25.31 3.77
CA ILE A 14 -9.07 -25.13 2.60
C ILE A 14 -8.92 -26.45 1.83
N SER A 15 -8.66 -27.56 2.54
CA SER A 15 -8.55 -28.88 1.94
C SER A 15 -9.84 -29.28 1.21
N SER A 16 -10.99 -29.05 1.82
CA SER A 16 -12.31 -29.33 1.24
C SER A 16 -12.56 -28.51 -0.02
N LYS A 17 -12.24 -27.21 0.01
CA LYS A 17 -12.48 -26.27 -1.11
C LYS A 17 -11.50 -26.45 -2.27
N LEU A 18 -10.25 -26.84 -2.02
CA LEU A 18 -9.31 -27.26 -3.07
C LEU A 18 -9.78 -28.55 -3.76
N GLY A 19 -10.47 -29.42 -3.02
CA GLY A 19 -10.96 -30.68 -3.52
C GLY A 19 -9.83 -31.69 -3.80
N GLN A 20 -10.19 -32.82 -4.42
CA GLN A 20 -9.23 -33.90 -4.67
C GLN A 20 -8.27 -33.58 -5.82
N HIS A 21 -8.74 -32.88 -6.86
CA HIS A 21 -7.99 -32.61 -8.08
C HIS A 21 -8.12 -31.14 -8.49
N PRO A 22 -7.55 -30.20 -7.70
CA PRO A 22 -7.56 -28.78 -8.01
C PRO A 22 -6.95 -28.50 -9.38
N ALA A 23 -7.69 -27.80 -10.24
CA ALA A 23 -7.26 -27.39 -11.57
C ALA A 23 -7.49 -25.89 -11.76
N PRO A 24 -6.53 -25.17 -12.37
CA PRO A 24 -6.72 -23.76 -12.66
C PRO A 24 -7.78 -23.58 -13.75
N ARG A 25 -8.72 -22.67 -13.53
CA ARG A 25 -9.66 -22.21 -14.58
C ARG A 25 -8.91 -21.33 -15.58
N THR A 26 -9.19 -21.45 -16.87
CA THR A 26 -8.57 -20.60 -17.90
C THR A 26 -9.64 -20.04 -18.83
N THR A 27 -9.66 -18.73 -19.03
CA THR A 27 -10.50 -18.10 -20.07
C THR A 27 -9.85 -18.21 -21.43
N SER A 28 -8.54 -17.90 -21.49
CA SER A 28 -7.75 -18.03 -22.72
C SER A 28 -7.46 -19.49 -23.08
N PRO A 29 -7.26 -19.79 -24.38
CA PRO A 29 -6.89 -21.13 -24.82
C PRO A 29 -5.58 -21.59 -24.17
N ALA A 30 -5.65 -22.60 -23.29
CA ALA A 30 -4.46 -23.21 -22.71
C ALA A 30 -3.58 -23.85 -23.79
N ALA A 31 -2.26 -23.74 -23.61
CA ALA A 31 -1.27 -24.39 -24.44
C ALA A 31 -1.27 -25.90 -24.22
N ASP A 32 -1.10 -26.67 -25.30
CA ASP A 32 -1.05 -28.13 -25.24
C ASP A 32 0.41 -28.61 -25.10
N LEU A 33 0.72 -29.18 -23.94
CA LEU A 33 2.02 -29.81 -23.68
C LEU A 33 1.94 -31.34 -23.79
N GLY A 34 0.79 -31.90 -24.17
CA GLY A 34 0.57 -33.35 -24.26
C GLY A 34 1.65 -34.10 -25.06
N GLY A 35 2.09 -35.23 -24.52
CA GLY A 35 3.15 -36.07 -25.07
C GLY A 35 4.57 -35.57 -24.79
N LYS A 36 4.75 -34.43 -24.12
CA LYS A 36 6.09 -33.92 -23.75
C LYS A 36 6.51 -34.44 -22.39
N ALA A 37 7.81 -34.63 -22.23
CA ALA A 37 8.45 -34.89 -20.94
C ALA A 37 9.51 -33.82 -20.68
N MET A 38 9.71 -33.47 -19.42
CA MET A 38 10.63 -32.40 -19.02
C MET A 38 11.16 -32.68 -17.62
N LYS A 39 12.48 -32.56 -17.44
CA LYS A 39 13.11 -32.60 -16.13
C LYS A 39 13.66 -31.22 -15.80
N ILE A 40 13.24 -30.66 -14.67
CA ILE A 40 13.75 -29.37 -14.16
C ILE A 40 14.73 -29.66 -13.02
N VAL A 41 15.96 -29.17 -13.17
CA VAL A 41 16.99 -29.21 -12.13
C VAL A 41 17.04 -27.84 -11.46
N LEU A 42 16.75 -27.81 -10.16
CA LEU A 42 16.76 -26.61 -9.33
C LEU A 42 18.06 -26.52 -8.53
N ASP A 43 18.66 -25.33 -8.44
CA ASP A 43 19.97 -25.17 -7.78
C ASP A 43 19.92 -25.49 -6.28
N ASN A 44 18.82 -25.15 -5.61
CA ASN A 44 18.60 -25.36 -4.17
C ASN A 44 17.22 -25.96 -3.87
N GLY A 45 16.67 -26.76 -4.79
CA GLY A 45 15.35 -27.37 -4.69
C GLY A 45 15.35 -28.83 -5.15
N PRO A 46 14.18 -29.51 -5.11
CA PRO A 46 14.09 -30.87 -5.64
C PRO A 46 14.26 -30.91 -7.16
N SER A 47 14.67 -32.06 -7.70
CA SER A 47 14.47 -32.36 -9.13
C SER A 47 12.97 -32.54 -9.39
N LEU A 48 12.46 -31.96 -10.46
CA LEU A 48 11.05 -32.10 -10.85
C LEU A 48 10.95 -32.75 -12.22
N ASP A 49 10.45 -33.98 -12.25
CA ASP A 49 10.30 -34.79 -13.45
C ASP A 49 8.83 -34.80 -13.89
N TYR A 50 8.56 -34.18 -15.03
CA TYR A 50 7.23 -33.99 -15.60
C TYR A 50 7.01 -34.85 -16.83
N GLU A 51 5.84 -35.49 -16.91
CA GLU A 51 5.31 -36.06 -18.15
C GLU A 51 3.89 -35.52 -18.38
N PHE A 52 3.73 -34.71 -19.43
CA PHE A 52 2.45 -34.11 -19.80
C PHE A 52 1.65 -35.12 -20.61
N LYS A 53 0.68 -35.79 -19.96
CA LYS A 53 -0.09 -36.89 -20.58
C LYS A 53 -1.03 -36.37 -21.67
N CYS A 54 -1.66 -35.23 -21.41
CA CYS A 54 -2.56 -34.55 -22.34
C CYS A 54 -2.57 -33.04 -22.08
N LYS A 55 -3.52 -32.33 -22.69
CA LYS A 55 -3.68 -30.87 -22.55
C LYS A 55 -3.99 -30.40 -21.11
N SER A 56 -4.54 -31.27 -20.26
CA SER A 56 -5.02 -30.90 -18.92
C SER A 56 -4.40 -31.68 -17.77
N ASN A 57 -3.64 -32.75 -18.05
CA ASN A 57 -3.08 -33.63 -17.03
C ASN A 57 -1.59 -33.88 -17.27
N LEU A 58 -0.82 -33.78 -16.19
CA LEU A 58 0.58 -34.15 -16.13
C LEU A 58 0.81 -35.16 -15.02
N THR A 59 1.93 -35.86 -15.04
CA THR A 59 2.46 -36.56 -13.87
C THR A 59 3.74 -35.87 -13.40
N LEU A 60 3.86 -35.67 -12.10
CA LEU A 60 5.04 -35.11 -11.44
C LEU A 60 5.70 -36.19 -10.57
N SER A 61 6.98 -36.44 -10.75
CA SER A 61 7.85 -37.10 -9.77
C SER A 61 8.79 -36.05 -9.17
N GLU A 62 8.80 -35.93 -7.84
CA GLU A 62 9.61 -34.97 -7.10
C GLU A 62 10.78 -35.69 -6.42
N GLY A 63 12.02 -35.33 -6.73
CA GLY A 63 13.20 -35.91 -6.09
C GLY A 63 13.35 -37.43 -6.29
N GLY A 64 12.70 -38.00 -7.30
CA GLY A 64 12.66 -39.45 -7.55
C GLY A 64 11.54 -40.20 -6.81
N GLU A 65 10.67 -39.50 -6.08
CA GLU A 65 9.47 -40.08 -5.46
C GLU A 65 8.45 -40.56 -6.51
N PRO A 66 7.50 -41.46 -6.15
CA PRO A 66 6.48 -41.95 -7.08
C PRO A 66 5.71 -40.83 -7.77
N ALA A 67 5.46 -41.00 -9.08
CA ALA A 67 4.78 -40.00 -9.87
C ALA A 67 3.32 -39.80 -9.44
N VAL A 68 2.90 -38.55 -9.29
CA VAL A 68 1.54 -38.15 -8.95
C VAL A 68 0.90 -37.44 -10.14
N GLU A 69 -0.30 -37.84 -10.53
CA GLU A 69 -1.06 -37.18 -11.59
C GLU A 69 -1.66 -35.87 -11.07
N CYS A 70 -1.41 -34.75 -11.76
CA CYS A 70 -1.87 -33.43 -11.38
C CYS A 70 -2.61 -32.78 -12.57
N PRO A 71 -3.82 -32.23 -12.38
CA PRO A 71 -4.40 -31.32 -13.35
C PRO A 71 -3.55 -30.06 -13.48
N TYR A 72 -3.38 -29.57 -14.71
CA TYR A 72 -2.61 -28.35 -14.98
C TYR A 72 -3.28 -27.49 -16.05
N ALA A 73 -2.85 -26.24 -16.11
CA ALA A 73 -2.96 -25.44 -17.33
C ALA A 73 -1.62 -24.76 -17.64
N ALA A 74 -1.48 -24.34 -18.90
CA ALA A 74 -0.30 -23.65 -19.37
C ALA A 74 -0.69 -22.49 -20.28
N LEU A 75 0.00 -21.36 -20.14
CA LEU A 75 -0.09 -20.19 -21.01
C LEU A 75 1.29 -19.88 -21.58
N VAL A 76 1.32 -19.27 -22.77
CA VAL A 76 2.56 -18.94 -23.47
C VAL A 76 2.63 -17.45 -23.72
N ILE A 77 3.79 -16.87 -23.43
CA ILE A 77 4.12 -15.49 -23.79
C ILE A 77 5.52 -15.48 -24.43
N ARG A 78 5.60 -15.06 -25.70
CA ARG A 78 6.82 -15.21 -26.52
C ARG A 78 7.37 -16.64 -26.47
N ASP A 79 8.64 -16.78 -26.08
CA ASP A 79 9.38 -18.03 -25.92
C ASP A 79 9.35 -18.52 -24.45
N THR A 80 8.33 -18.14 -23.67
CA THR A 80 8.20 -18.52 -22.27
C THR A 80 6.86 -19.17 -22.00
N ILE A 81 6.88 -20.29 -21.28
CA ILE A 81 5.69 -21.05 -20.88
C ILE A 81 5.49 -20.86 -19.38
N LEU A 82 4.31 -20.38 -18.98
CA LEU A 82 3.84 -20.39 -17.60
C LEU A 82 2.95 -21.62 -17.41
N VAL A 83 3.29 -22.50 -16.47
CA VAL A 83 2.50 -23.69 -16.10
C VAL A 83 2.08 -23.57 -14.65
N SER A 84 0.83 -23.91 -14.32
CA SER A 84 0.35 -23.97 -12.94
C SER A 84 -0.34 -25.29 -12.66
N HIS A 85 0.01 -25.93 -11.54
CA HIS A 85 -0.68 -27.11 -11.03
C HIS A 85 -0.59 -27.19 -9.50
N MET A 86 -1.53 -27.90 -8.90
CA MET A 86 -1.55 -28.23 -7.48
C MET A 86 -1.43 -29.75 -7.33
N ILE A 87 -0.75 -30.22 -6.29
CA ILE A 87 -0.53 -31.66 -6.05
C ILE A 87 -1.76 -32.22 -5.31
N PRO A 88 -2.50 -33.17 -5.91
CA PRO A 88 -3.70 -33.78 -5.31
C PRO A 88 -3.49 -34.31 -3.89
N GLY A 89 -4.50 -34.14 -3.05
CA GLY A 89 -4.47 -34.56 -1.65
C GLY A 89 -3.52 -33.73 -0.77
N THR A 90 -2.92 -32.69 -1.32
CA THR A 90 -2.10 -31.72 -0.59
C THR A 90 -2.67 -30.30 -0.77
N MET A 91 -2.12 -29.34 -0.04
CA MET A 91 -2.42 -27.91 -0.24
C MET A 91 -1.23 -27.17 -0.86
N ARG A 92 -0.41 -27.90 -1.63
CA ARG A 92 0.84 -27.44 -2.22
C ARG A 92 0.82 -27.62 -3.73
N GLY A 93 1.51 -26.75 -4.45
CA GLY A 93 1.63 -26.82 -5.90
C GLY A 93 2.88 -26.12 -6.41
N TYR A 94 3.00 -26.08 -7.73
CA TYR A 94 4.08 -25.41 -8.42
C TYR A 94 3.56 -24.56 -9.57
N ASN A 95 4.13 -23.35 -9.68
CA ASN A 95 4.04 -22.53 -10.86
C ASN A 95 5.42 -22.50 -11.53
N LEU A 96 5.48 -22.91 -12.80
CA LEU A 96 6.72 -23.05 -13.56
C LEU A 96 6.78 -21.96 -14.62
N ILE A 97 7.90 -21.26 -14.70
CA ILE A 97 8.24 -20.34 -15.77
C ILE A 97 9.41 -20.94 -16.53
N ILE A 98 9.19 -21.32 -17.78
CA ILE A 98 10.15 -22.05 -18.60
C ILE A 98 10.50 -21.20 -19.82
N ASP A 99 11.73 -20.71 -19.90
CA ASP A 99 12.28 -20.08 -21.10
C ASP A 99 12.78 -21.19 -22.04
N VAL A 100 12.03 -21.42 -23.13
CA VAL A 100 12.33 -22.51 -24.06
C VAL A 100 13.60 -22.28 -24.87
N LYS A 101 14.03 -21.02 -25.01
CA LYS A 101 15.20 -20.65 -25.80
C LYS A 101 16.49 -20.82 -25.00
N THR A 102 16.48 -20.41 -23.73
CA THR A 102 17.67 -20.47 -22.88
C THR A 102 17.72 -21.73 -22.01
N ARG A 103 16.63 -22.51 -22.00
CA ARG A 103 16.40 -23.66 -21.11
C ARG A 103 16.40 -23.28 -19.63
N LEU A 104 16.26 -22.00 -19.29
CA LEU A 104 16.20 -21.56 -17.90
C LEU A 104 14.80 -21.76 -17.32
N ALA A 105 14.75 -22.09 -16.04
CA ALA A 105 13.52 -22.29 -15.31
C ALA A 105 13.49 -21.45 -14.03
N THR A 106 12.34 -20.87 -13.73
CA THR A 106 12.01 -20.31 -12.42
C THR A 106 10.77 -21.02 -11.89
N VAL A 107 10.85 -21.57 -10.69
CA VAL A 107 9.78 -22.36 -10.08
C VAL A 107 9.33 -21.68 -8.80
N PHE A 108 8.05 -21.38 -8.71
CA PHE A 108 7.38 -20.94 -7.49
C PHE A 108 6.68 -22.14 -6.88
N GLU A 109 7.23 -22.69 -5.80
CA GLU A 109 6.49 -23.58 -4.93
C GLU A 109 5.51 -22.76 -4.12
N VAL A 110 4.24 -23.16 -4.09
CA VAL A 110 3.18 -22.46 -3.35
C VAL A 110 2.45 -23.40 -2.41
N TRP A 111 2.03 -22.92 -1.24
CA TRP A 111 1.23 -23.72 -0.31
C TRP A 111 0.36 -22.89 0.63
N PHE A 112 -0.80 -23.44 1.01
CA PHE A 112 -1.62 -22.92 2.10
C PHE A 112 -1.18 -23.47 3.46
N CYS A 113 -1.72 -22.92 4.55
CA CYS A 113 -1.45 -23.37 5.93
C CYS A 113 0.03 -23.33 6.33
N GLY A 114 0.83 -22.47 5.70
CA GLY A 114 2.25 -22.29 6.03
C GLY A 114 2.51 -21.17 7.03
N TYR A 115 1.47 -20.42 7.41
CA TYR A 115 1.50 -19.37 8.40
C TYR A 115 0.28 -19.48 9.32
N ARG A 116 0.24 -18.67 10.39
CA ARG A 116 -0.86 -18.70 11.38
C ARG A 116 -2.22 -18.39 10.77
N ASP A 117 -2.23 -17.56 9.73
CA ASP A 117 -3.40 -17.39 8.88
C ASP A 117 -3.31 -18.40 7.73
N ASN A 118 -4.18 -19.40 7.78
CA ASN A 118 -4.11 -20.53 6.85
C ASN A 118 -4.41 -20.13 5.40
N ARG A 119 -5.19 -19.05 5.19
CA ARG A 119 -5.58 -18.61 3.84
C ARG A 119 -4.43 -17.96 3.08
N GLU A 120 -3.42 -17.46 3.79
CA GLU A 120 -2.24 -16.85 3.18
C GLU A 120 -1.41 -17.89 2.44
N VAL A 121 -1.42 -17.78 1.10
CA VAL A 121 -0.57 -18.59 0.25
C VAL A 121 0.88 -18.21 0.47
N GLN A 122 1.67 -19.16 0.94
CA GLN A 122 3.11 -19.04 1.06
C GLN A 122 3.77 -19.39 -0.27
N ARG A 123 4.99 -18.91 -0.47
CA ARG A 123 5.75 -19.18 -1.69
C ARG A 123 7.25 -19.30 -1.45
N GLU A 124 7.92 -20.17 -2.18
CA GLU A 124 9.38 -20.26 -2.28
C GLU A 124 9.78 -20.22 -3.76
N ILE A 125 10.88 -19.53 -4.07
CA ILE A 125 11.33 -19.32 -5.45
C ILE A 125 12.64 -20.05 -5.67
N TYR A 126 12.63 -20.95 -6.65
CA TYR A 126 13.80 -21.68 -7.09
C TYR A 126 14.22 -21.26 -8.50
N PHE A 127 15.51 -21.11 -8.70
CA PHE A 127 16.12 -20.93 -10.01
C PHE A 127 16.76 -22.24 -10.46
N GLY A 128 16.68 -22.50 -11.76
CA GLY A 128 17.18 -23.74 -12.34
C GLY A 128 17.16 -23.75 -13.85
N TYR A 129 17.12 -24.94 -14.42
CA TYR A 129 17.09 -25.16 -15.86
C TYR A 129 16.35 -26.45 -16.22
N VAL A 130 15.95 -26.55 -17.48
CA VAL A 130 15.46 -27.77 -18.09
C VAL A 130 16.64 -28.60 -18.56
N ASP A 131 16.77 -29.79 -17.98
CA ASP A 131 17.77 -30.80 -18.36
C ASP A 131 17.45 -31.30 -19.78
N CYS A 132 18.43 -31.19 -20.67
CA CYS A 132 18.33 -31.74 -22.01
C CYS A 132 19.23 -32.96 -22.12
N CYS A 133 18.64 -34.14 -22.28
CA CYS A 133 19.37 -35.39 -22.49
C CYS A 133 20.20 -35.41 -23.81
N SER A 134 20.25 -34.31 -24.57
CA SER A 134 20.87 -34.16 -25.90
C SER A 134 22.37 -33.84 -25.88
N GLY A 135 23.03 -33.87 -24.71
CA GLY A 135 24.49 -33.68 -24.59
C GLY A 135 24.97 -32.23 -24.72
N GLU A 136 24.06 -31.26 -24.83
CA GLU A 136 24.38 -29.87 -24.55
C GLU A 136 24.62 -29.72 -23.05
N GLY A 137 25.74 -29.09 -22.66
CA GLY A 137 26.03 -28.87 -21.24
C GLY A 137 24.99 -28.00 -20.53
N ASP A 138 25.02 -28.04 -19.20
CA ASP A 138 24.11 -27.29 -18.35
C ASP A 138 24.26 -25.77 -18.56
N PRO A 139 23.15 -25.01 -18.70
CA PRO A 139 23.21 -23.56 -18.73
C PRO A 139 23.94 -23.04 -17.50
N GLN A 140 24.92 -22.15 -17.69
CA GLN A 140 25.69 -21.58 -16.57
C GLN A 140 25.03 -20.35 -15.95
N LYS A 141 24.11 -19.71 -16.67
CA LYS A 141 23.32 -18.57 -16.18
C LYS A 141 22.05 -19.06 -15.49
N ARG A 142 21.44 -18.19 -14.69
CA ARG A 142 20.11 -18.36 -14.10
C ARG A 142 19.31 -17.07 -14.30
N HIS A 143 17.99 -17.20 -14.25
CA HIS A 143 17.16 -16.06 -13.88
C HIS A 143 17.55 -15.60 -12.47
N THR A 144 17.25 -14.36 -12.13
CA THR A 144 17.67 -13.78 -10.85
C THR A 144 16.68 -12.72 -10.40
N PHE A 145 16.68 -12.38 -9.11
CA PHE A 145 15.95 -11.23 -8.62
C PHE A 145 16.41 -9.93 -9.29
N THR A 146 15.58 -8.90 -9.26
CA THR A 146 15.90 -7.64 -9.93
C THR A 146 15.16 -6.46 -9.31
N ASN A 147 15.78 -5.29 -9.29
CA ASN A 147 15.12 -4.01 -9.03
C ASN A 147 14.75 -3.24 -10.32
N ARG A 148 15.06 -3.75 -11.52
CA ARG A 148 14.83 -3.02 -12.79
C ARG A 148 13.38 -2.63 -13.12
N VAL A 149 12.40 -3.21 -12.43
CA VAL A 149 10.99 -2.85 -12.57
C VAL A 149 10.52 -1.88 -11.48
N GLU A 150 11.37 -1.60 -10.48
CA GLU A 150 11.13 -0.60 -9.47
C GLU A 150 10.82 0.75 -10.12
N GLY A 151 9.87 1.44 -9.50
CA GLY A 151 9.31 2.70 -9.95
C GLY A 151 8.34 2.61 -11.13
N LYS A 152 8.13 1.46 -11.77
CA LYS A 152 7.17 1.37 -12.90
C LYS A 152 5.72 1.31 -12.43
N GLY A 153 4.84 1.89 -13.25
CA GLY A 153 3.39 1.81 -13.11
C GLY A 153 2.76 1.18 -14.35
N PHE A 154 1.74 0.36 -14.15
CA PHE A 154 1.01 -0.34 -15.21
C PHE A 154 -0.48 -0.27 -14.98
N TYR A 155 -1.23 -0.15 -16.07
CA TYR A 155 -2.64 -0.55 -16.13
C TYR A 155 -2.72 -1.89 -16.84
N TRP A 156 -3.57 -2.79 -16.34
CA TRP A 156 -3.86 -4.07 -16.94
C TRP A 156 -5.36 -4.29 -17.03
N LYS A 157 -5.79 -4.90 -18.14
CA LYS A 157 -7.10 -5.50 -18.29
C LYS A 157 -6.93 -6.97 -18.67
N ASP A 158 -7.43 -7.86 -17.82
CA ASP A 158 -7.36 -9.30 -18.08
C ASP A 158 -8.54 -9.81 -18.92
N ASP A 159 -8.41 -11.03 -19.44
CA ASP A 159 -9.44 -11.70 -20.22
C ASP A 159 -10.68 -12.13 -19.42
N THR A 160 -10.66 -11.97 -18.09
CA THR A 160 -11.84 -12.12 -17.22
C THR A 160 -12.61 -10.81 -17.05
N GLY A 161 -12.05 -9.70 -17.53
CA GLY A 161 -12.61 -8.35 -17.43
C GLY A 161 -12.15 -7.58 -16.19
N THR A 162 -11.26 -8.15 -15.37
CA THR A 162 -10.66 -7.46 -14.22
C THR A 162 -9.74 -6.35 -14.73
N GLU A 163 -9.84 -5.17 -14.12
CA GLU A 163 -9.01 -4.01 -14.43
C GLU A 163 -8.23 -3.60 -13.18
N ILE A 164 -6.92 -3.42 -13.31
CA ILE A 164 -6.03 -3.15 -12.17
C ILE A 164 -4.93 -2.15 -12.54
N LEU A 165 -4.62 -1.25 -11.60
CA LEU A 165 -3.39 -0.48 -11.61
C LEU A 165 -2.38 -1.16 -10.70
N ASN A 166 -1.16 -1.38 -11.18
CA ASN A 166 -0.05 -1.89 -10.38
C ASN A 166 1.08 -0.85 -10.34
N PHE A 167 1.69 -0.67 -9.17
CA PHE A 167 2.82 0.23 -8.95
C PHE A 167 3.92 -0.51 -8.19
N TYR A 168 5.18 -0.27 -8.57
CA TYR A 168 6.32 -0.98 -8.01
C TYR A 168 7.30 -0.05 -7.29
N PRO A 169 6.91 0.73 -6.26
CA PRO A 169 7.81 1.68 -5.60
C PRO A 169 8.81 1.04 -4.62
N SER A 170 8.88 -0.29 -4.57
CA SER A 170 9.71 -1.06 -3.66
C SER A 170 10.26 -2.31 -4.35
N VAL A 171 11.40 -2.80 -3.88
CA VAL A 171 12.02 -4.06 -4.34
C VAL A 171 11.49 -5.30 -3.61
N ILE A 172 10.71 -5.12 -2.55
CA ILE A 172 10.12 -6.21 -1.74
C ILE A 172 8.60 -6.09 -1.57
N TYR A 173 8.00 -5.02 -2.07
CA TYR A 173 6.57 -4.76 -2.03
C TYR A 173 6.10 -4.14 -3.36
N SER A 174 4.81 -4.27 -3.61
CA SER A 174 4.10 -3.51 -4.64
C SER A 174 2.82 -2.93 -4.06
N THR A 175 2.25 -1.96 -4.76
CA THR A 175 0.87 -1.53 -4.52
C THR A 175 0.01 -1.72 -5.74
N PHE A 176 -1.28 -1.87 -5.50
CA PHE A 176 -2.24 -1.99 -6.58
C PHE A 176 -3.60 -1.39 -6.22
N VAL A 177 -4.36 -1.04 -7.26
CA VAL A 177 -5.73 -0.56 -7.16
C VAL A 177 -6.58 -1.39 -8.10
N GLU A 178 -7.49 -2.19 -7.56
CA GLU A 178 -8.46 -2.92 -8.37
C GLU A 178 -9.59 -1.97 -8.79
N LEU A 179 -9.64 -1.66 -10.09
CA LEU A 179 -10.60 -0.72 -10.66
C LEU A 179 -11.95 -1.37 -10.99
N SER A 180 -11.99 -2.70 -11.11
CA SER A 180 -13.21 -3.47 -11.40
C SER A 180 -14.02 -3.81 -10.15
N ASP A 181 -13.43 -3.71 -8.95
CA ASP A 181 -14.16 -3.92 -7.70
C ASP A 181 -15.17 -2.76 -7.52
N PRO A 182 -16.48 -3.02 -7.33
CA PRO A 182 -17.49 -1.97 -7.11
C PRO A 182 -17.29 -1.20 -5.80
N ARG A 183 -16.56 -1.77 -4.84
CA ARG A 183 -16.08 -1.10 -3.62
C ARG A 183 -14.59 -0.72 -3.74
N GLY A 184 -14.04 -0.84 -4.95
CA GLY A 184 -12.63 -0.64 -5.32
C GLY A 184 -12.20 0.82 -5.34
N GLY A 185 -11.06 1.09 -5.97
CA GLY A 185 -10.43 2.42 -5.96
C GLY A 185 -9.53 2.68 -4.75
N ILE A 186 -9.38 1.70 -3.85
CA ILE A 186 -8.44 1.77 -2.73
C ILE A 186 -7.13 1.05 -3.08
N THR A 187 -6.04 1.64 -2.64
CA THR A 187 -4.67 1.14 -2.77
C THR A 187 -4.41 0.08 -1.72
N ILE A 188 -3.89 -1.05 -2.16
CA ILE A 188 -3.47 -2.17 -1.30
C ILE A 188 -1.98 -2.40 -1.49
N SER A 189 -1.26 -2.59 -0.37
CA SER A 189 0.16 -2.93 -0.36
C SER A 189 0.34 -4.43 -0.13
N ALA A 190 1.24 -5.07 -0.88
CA ALA A 190 1.47 -6.51 -0.76
C ALA A 190 2.97 -6.87 -0.90
N PRO A 191 3.51 -7.76 -0.05
CA PRO A 191 4.87 -8.27 -0.20
C PRO A 191 5.03 -8.97 -1.53
N SER A 192 6.06 -8.59 -2.28
CA SER A 192 6.22 -8.92 -3.70
C SER A 192 7.62 -9.42 -4.03
N ASP A 193 7.74 -10.17 -5.13
CA ASP A 193 9.01 -10.56 -5.72
C ASP A 193 9.08 -10.12 -7.17
N TYR A 194 10.29 -9.80 -7.61
CA TYR A 194 10.60 -9.40 -8.98
C TYR A 194 11.76 -10.24 -9.49
N VAL A 195 11.52 -10.97 -10.58
CA VAL A 195 12.52 -11.83 -11.21
C VAL A 195 12.77 -11.35 -12.64
N LYS A 196 14.04 -11.20 -13.00
CA LYS A 196 14.46 -10.96 -14.37
C LYS A 196 14.60 -12.28 -15.10
N LEU A 197 13.78 -12.47 -16.14
CA LEU A 197 13.90 -13.61 -17.05
C LEU A 197 14.83 -13.22 -18.22
N SER A 198 14.60 -12.03 -18.79
CA SER A 198 15.47 -11.40 -19.79
C SER A 198 15.42 -9.87 -19.66
N ASP A 199 15.97 -9.12 -20.61
CA ASP A 199 15.80 -7.65 -20.63
C ASP A 199 14.36 -7.22 -20.97
N ILE A 200 13.56 -8.13 -21.53
CA ILE A 200 12.20 -7.90 -22.02
C ILE A 200 11.15 -8.52 -21.09
N LEU A 201 11.45 -9.70 -20.55
CA LEU A 201 10.54 -10.52 -19.77
C LEU A 201 10.91 -10.50 -18.29
N TYR A 202 9.90 -10.27 -17.45
CA TYR A 202 10.02 -10.22 -16.00
C TYR A 202 8.92 -11.07 -15.38
N ALA A 203 9.20 -11.71 -14.24
CA ALA A 203 8.16 -12.29 -13.40
C ALA A 203 7.91 -11.38 -12.21
N TYR A 204 6.64 -11.16 -11.90
CA TYR A 204 6.17 -10.42 -10.74
C TYR A 204 5.29 -11.35 -9.93
N SER A 205 5.51 -11.43 -8.62
CA SER A 205 4.57 -12.11 -7.73
C SER A 205 4.21 -11.25 -6.53
N ARG A 206 3.01 -11.43 -5.99
CA ARG A 206 2.57 -10.81 -4.74
C ARG A 206 1.71 -11.77 -3.92
N VAL A 207 1.66 -11.55 -2.60
CA VAL A 207 0.69 -12.18 -1.69
C VAL A 207 0.00 -11.11 -0.87
N GLU A 208 -1.33 -11.13 -0.83
CA GLU A 208 -2.16 -10.20 -0.08
C GLU A 208 -2.22 -10.56 1.42
N CYS A 209 -1.06 -10.52 2.10
CA CYS A 209 -0.92 -10.82 3.53
C CYS A 209 -1.83 -9.94 4.40
N GLU A 210 -2.38 -10.52 5.47
CA GLU A 210 -3.40 -9.94 6.37
C GLU A 210 -4.76 -9.59 5.75
N TYR A 211 -4.91 -9.81 4.43
CA TYR A 211 -6.15 -9.60 3.67
C TYR A 211 -6.66 -10.93 3.11
N SER A 212 -6.83 -11.05 1.79
CA SER A 212 -7.36 -12.25 1.16
C SER A 212 -6.41 -13.45 1.24
N GLY A 213 -5.12 -13.21 1.46
CA GLY A 213 -4.08 -14.24 1.38
C GLY A 213 -3.78 -14.71 -0.05
N THR A 214 -4.40 -14.09 -1.06
CA THR A 214 -4.29 -14.49 -2.47
C THR A 214 -2.87 -14.27 -2.99
N PHE A 215 -2.35 -15.29 -3.67
CA PHE A 215 -1.14 -15.23 -4.45
C PHE A 215 -1.46 -14.87 -5.90
N VAL A 216 -0.65 -13.97 -6.45
CA VAL A 216 -0.62 -13.64 -7.88
C VAL A 216 0.80 -13.83 -8.38
N LEU A 217 0.95 -14.44 -9.55
CA LEU A 217 2.19 -14.49 -10.32
C LEU A 217 1.90 -14.15 -11.78
N GLU A 218 2.66 -13.21 -12.32
CA GLU A 218 2.55 -12.73 -13.69
C GLU A 218 3.91 -12.82 -14.38
N VAL A 219 3.92 -13.23 -15.65
CA VAL A 219 5.06 -13.08 -16.57
C VAL A 219 4.74 -11.94 -17.52
N VAL A 220 5.48 -10.85 -17.38
CA VAL A 220 5.24 -9.57 -18.05
C VAL A 220 6.22 -9.39 -19.21
N ASP A 221 5.66 -9.11 -20.39
CA ASP A 221 6.39 -8.71 -21.58
C ASP A 221 6.34 -7.18 -21.75
N LEU A 222 7.47 -6.52 -21.49
CA LEU A 222 7.56 -5.07 -21.57
C LEU A 222 7.56 -4.52 -23.01
N PHE A 223 7.81 -5.35 -24.03
CA PHE A 223 7.80 -4.89 -25.42
C PHE A 223 6.37 -4.80 -25.98
N SER A 224 5.52 -5.77 -25.66
CA SER A 224 4.11 -5.73 -26.09
C SER A 224 3.17 -5.18 -25.02
N VAL A 225 3.66 -4.95 -23.80
CA VAL A 225 2.88 -4.62 -22.60
C VAL A 225 1.70 -5.59 -22.47
N LYS A 226 2.06 -6.88 -22.37
CA LYS A 226 1.14 -7.99 -22.14
C LYS A 226 1.66 -8.84 -21.00
N ASN A 227 0.77 -9.56 -20.33
CA ASN A 227 1.18 -10.57 -19.37
C ASN A 227 0.35 -11.85 -19.50
N VAL A 228 0.90 -12.94 -18.97
CA VAL A 228 0.15 -14.13 -18.60
C VAL A 228 0.32 -14.33 -17.12
N GLY A 229 -0.75 -14.71 -16.42
CA GLY A 229 -0.73 -14.77 -14.97
C GLY A 229 -1.51 -15.95 -14.40
N VAL A 230 -1.27 -16.18 -13.11
CA VAL A 230 -2.00 -17.10 -12.25
C VAL A 230 -2.43 -16.34 -11.00
N ARG A 231 -3.66 -16.62 -10.56
CA ARG A 231 -4.21 -16.19 -9.29
C ARG A 231 -4.64 -17.43 -8.52
N LEU A 232 -4.21 -17.53 -7.27
CA LEU A 232 -4.47 -18.65 -6.36
C LEU A 232 -4.79 -18.11 -4.97
N GLY A 233 -5.99 -18.33 -4.49
CA GLY A 233 -6.42 -17.89 -3.18
C GLY A 233 -7.90 -18.11 -2.94
N PHE A 234 -8.46 -17.33 -2.03
CA PHE A 234 -9.89 -17.32 -1.73
C PHE A 234 -10.41 -15.88 -1.78
N ASP A 235 -11.55 -15.68 -2.42
CA ASP A 235 -12.22 -14.38 -2.50
C ASP A 235 -12.88 -13.97 -1.17
N GLU A 236 -13.61 -12.85 -1.15
CA GLU A 236 -14.35 -12.38 0.03
C GLU A 236 -15.54 -13.26 0.43
N HIS A 237 -15.94 -14.19 -0.42
CA HIS A 237 -16.98 -15.19 -0.16
C HIS A 237 -16.36 -16.56 0.19
N ASP A 238 -15.04 -16.58 0.36
CA ASP A 238 -14.22 -17.75 0.58
C ASP A 238 -14.38 -18.82 -0.51
N GLU A 239 -14.73 -18.44 -1.74
CA GLU A 239 -14.69 -19.34 -2.89
C GLU A 239 -13.26 -19.44 -3.41
N LEU A 240 -12.89 -20.64 -3.87
CA LEU A 240 -11.55 -20.88 -4.43
C LEU A 240 -11.37 -20.08 -5.72
N ASP A 241 -10.45 -19.13 -5.69
CA ASP A 241 -9.98 -18.43 -6.87
C ASP A 241 -8.66 -19.05 -7.34
N TYR A 242 -8.78 -20.09 -8.16
CA TYR A 242 -7.66 -20.70 -8.85
C TYR A 242 -7.85 -20.58 -10.36
N ARG A 243 -7.13 -19.64 -10.98
CA ARG A 243 -7.26 -19.33 -12.40
C ARG A 243 -5.96 -18.87 -13.04
N MET A 244 -5.84 -19.09 -14.34
CA MET A 244 -4.84 -18.44 -15.20
C MET A 244 -5.52 -17.54 -16.22
N TYR A 245 -4.86 -16.43 -16.54
CA TYR A 245 -5.39 -15.37 -17.38
C TYR A 245 -4.31 -14.77 -18.27
N THR A 246 -4.76 -14.10 -19.33
CA THR A 246 -3.92 -13.20 -20.13
C THR A 246 -4.38 -11.77 -19.89
N ALA A 247 -3.46 -10.81 -19.94
CA ALA A 247 -3.81 -9.39 -19.85
C ALA A 247 -3.05 -8.56 -20.87
N GLU A 248 -3.69 -7.48 -21.30
CA GLU A 248 -3.09 -6.42 -22.09
C GLU A 248 -3.14 -5.12 -21.29
N GLY A 249 -2.16 -4.24 -21.49
CA GLY A 249 -2.01 -3.07 -20.65
C GLY A 249 -1.28 -1.92 -21.29
N GLU A 250 -1.00 -0.92 -20.46
CA GLU A 250 -0.16 0.22 -20.80
C GLU A 250 0.77 0.56 -19.63
N ILE A 251 1.94 1.11 -19.94
CA ILE A 251 2.84 1.67 -18.93
C ILE A 251 2.30 3.06 -18.59
N THR A 252 1.85 3.25 -17.35
CA THR A 252 1.24 4.51 -16.91
C THR A 252 2.28 5.56 -16.53
N GLY A 253 3.51 5.15 -16.23
CA GLY A 253 4.60 6.06 -15.92
C GLY A 253 5.76 5.37 -15.21
N THR A 254 6.68 6.18 -14.72
CA THR A 254 7.82 5.72 -13.92
C THR A 254 8.20 6.78 -12.92
N ILE A 255 8.45 6.36 -11.68
CA ILE A 255 9.08 7.17 -10.65
C ILE A 255 10.55 6.77 -10.51
N ALA A 256 11.35 7.68 -9.97
CA ALA A 256 12.77 7.50 -9.73
C ALA A 256 13.03 6.41 -8.69
N SER A 257 14.11 5.68 -8.90
CA SER A 257 14.74 4.84 -7.89
C SER A 257 15.94 5.61 -7.28
N PHE A 258 16.33 5.26 -6.05
CA PHE A 258 17.23 6.09 -5.24
C PHE A 258 18.43 5.32 -4.68
N GLU A 259 18.50 4.02 -4.95
CA GLU A 259 19.64 3.16 -4.69
C GLU A 259 20.85 3.49 -5.58
N SER A 260 21.98 2.86 -5.28
CA SER A 260 23.18 2.98 -6.12
C SER A 260 22.90 2.54 -7.55
N MET A 261 23.45 3.26 -8.53
CA MET A 261 23.37 2.93 -9.96
C MET A 261 23.94 1.55 -10.33
N THR A 262 24.71 0.94 -9.42
CA THR A 262 25.28 -0.40 -9.57
C THR A 262 24.55 -1.47 -8.74
N ASP A 263 23.48 -1.10 -8.04
CA ASP A 263 22.61 -2.04 -7.37
C ASP A 263 21.60 -2.59 -8.39
N TYR A 264 21.64 -3.91 -8.58
CA TYR A 264 20.78 -4.61 -9.53
C TYR A 264 19.68 -5.42 -8.84
N GLY A 265 19.56 -5.35 -7.51
CA GLY A 265 18.52 -6.04 -6.75
C GLY A 265 18.53 -7.57 -6.88
N THR A 266 19.70 -8.18 -7.08
CA THR A 266 19.82 -9.63 -7.36
C THR A 266 19.66 -10.54 -6.14
N LYS A 267 19.31 -9.96 -4.98
CA LYS A 267 19.11 -10.67 -3.72
C LYS A 267 17.87 -10.10 -3.05
N VAL A 268 17.11 -10.96 -2.38
CA VAL A 268 16.09 -10.51 -1.44
C VAL A 268 16.81 -9.76 -0.31
N PRO A 269 16.48 -8.49 -0.07
CA PRO A 269 17.06 -7.74 1.03
C PRO A 269 16.82 -8.45 2.37
N GLU A 270 17.88 -8.56 3.18
CA GLU A 270 17.72 -8.91 4.59
C GLU A 270 17.10 -7.70 5.29
N VAL A 271 15.82 -7.79 5.60
CA VAL A 271 15.13 -6.76 6.38
C VAL A 271 14.84 -7.33 7.75
N MET A 272 15.27 -6.62 8.79
CA MET A 272 14.80 -6.92 10.14
C MET A 272 13.28 -6.74 10.13
N SER A 273 12.53 -7.79 10.49
CA SER A 273 11.12 -7.61 10.79
C SER A 273 11.00 -6.54 11.87
N SER A 274 9.88 -5.82 11.88
CA SER A 274 9.60 -4.74 12.82
C SER A 274 9.68 -5.14 14.30
N HIS A 275 9.88 -6.44 14.62
CA HIS A 275 10.05 -6.99 15.98
C HIS A 275 11.31 -7.86 16.14
N GLY A 276 12.28 -7.80 15.22
CA GLY A 276 13.56 -8.52 15.36
C GLY A 276 13.49 -10.04 15.16
N GLU A 277 12.32 -10.61 14.89
CA GLU A 277 12.21 -12.01 14.46
C GLU A 277 12.50 -12.14 12.97
N THR A 278 13.74 -12.47 12.62
CA THR A 278 14.01 -13.00 11.29
C THR A 278 13.52 -14.44 11.28
N VAL A 279 12.29 -14.69 10.83
CA VAL A 279 11.82 -16.06 10.64
C VAL A 279 12.60 -16.64 9.47
N LYS A 280 13.68 -17.38 9.75
CA LYS A 280 14.43 -18.15 8.74
C LYS A 280 13.66 -19.42 8.39
N SER A 281 12.44 -19.28 7.90
CA SER A 281 11.63 -20.38 7.36
C SER A 281 11.67 -20.36 5.84
N LYS A 282 11.40 -21.52 5.24
CA LYS A 282 11.16 -21.64 3.80
C LYS A 282 10.12 -20.61 3.35
N GLY A 283 10.38 -19.88 2.28
CA GLY A 283 9.47 -18.89 1.72
C GLY A 283 9.37 -17.56 2.47
N ALA A 284 10.14 -17.37 3.55
CA ALA A 284 10.03 -16.14 4.34
C ALA A 284 10.35 -14.90 3.49
N ARG A 285 9.57 -13.84 3.72
CA ARG A 285 9.77 -12.51 3.15
C ARG A 285 9.67 -11.46 4.25
N PRO A 286 10.29 -10.28 4.05
CA PRO A 286 9.98 -9.07 4.82
C PRO A 286 8.48 -8.78 4.82
N VAL A 287 7.85 -9.16 5.93
CA VAL A 287 6.45 -9.02 6.38
C VAL A 287 6.10 -7.76 7.21
N TYR A 288 5.68 -6.61 6.67
CA TYR A 288 5.02 -5.58 7.51
C TYR A 288 3.59 -6.02 7.82
N ARG A 289 3.31 -6.33 9.09
CA ARG A 289 2.05 -6.98 9.55
C ARG A 289 1.35 -6.18 10.65
N PRO A 290 0.92 -4.95 10.38
CA PRO A 290 0.56 -4.03 11.45
C PRO A 290 -0.69 -4.42 12.24
N ARG A 291 -1.61 -5.24 11.69
CA ARG A 291 -2.72 -5.81 12.50
C ARG A 291 -2.22 -6.69 13.65
N HIS A 292 -1.01 -7.22 13.52
CA HIS A 292 -0.35 -8.01 14.55
C HIS A 292 0.53 -7.16 15.47
N LEU A 293 1.14 -6.09 14.94
CA LEU A 293 2.05 -5.21 15.69
C LEU A 293 1.27 -4.24 16.60
N TYR A 294 0.09 -3.82 16.17
CA TYR A 294 -0.72 -2.80 16.85
C TYR A 294 -2.07 -3.41 17.24
N PRO A 295 -2.15 -4.09 18.40
CA PRO A 295 -3.40 -4.68 18.84
C PRO A 295 -4.46 -3.59 19.10
N SER A 296 -5.69 -3.88 18.72
CA SER A 296 -6.83 -3.00 18.94
C SER A 296 -7.06 -2.73 20.43
N MET A 297 -7.54 -1.52 20.73
CA MET A 297 -8.01 -1.15 22.08
C MET A 297 -9.53 -1.27 22.17
N THR A 298 -10.03 -1.74 23.31
CA THR A 298 -11.45 -1.73 23.65
C THR A 298 -11.94 -0.32 24.01
N ALA A 299 -13.26 -0.08 23.92
CA ALA A 299 -13.86 1.19 24.33
C ALA A 299 -13.50 1.61 25.77
N ASP A 300 -13.43 0.66 26.70
CA ASP A 300 -13.07 0.94 28.09
C ASP A 300 -11.59 1.32 28.24
N GLU A 301 -10.70 0.67 27.49
CA GLU A 301 -9.27 1.04 27.44
C GLU A 301 -9.08 2.43 26.84
N VAL A 302 -9.78 2.74 25.74
CA VAL A 302 -9.79 4.08 25.13
C VAL A 302 -10.24 5.11 26.15
N LYS A 303 -11.40 4.91 26.79
CA LYS A 303 -11.95 5.84 27.78
C LYS A 303 -10.99 6.06 28.96
N LYS A 304 -10.36 4.99 29.45
CA LYS A 304 -9.34 5.08 30.50
C LYS A 304 -8.18 5.96 30.04
N LYS A 305 -7.68 5.76 28.81
CA LYS A 305 -6.57 6.53 28.26
C LYS A 305 -6.91 8.00 28.01
N LEU A 306 -8.14 8.30 27.59
CA LEU A 306 -8.60 9.68 27.43
C LEU A 306 -8.73 10.44 28.76
N SER A 307 -8.81 9.72 29.90
CA SER A 307 -8.84 10.33 31.24
C SER A 307 -7.46 10.64 31.83
N GLU A 308 -6.38 10.17 31.20
CA GLU A 308 -5.01 10.45 31.62
C GLU A 308 -4.58 11.87 31.24
N GLU A 309 -3.54 12.41 31.89
CA GLU A 309 -3.01 13.73 31.56
C GLU A 309 -2.45 13.73 30.11
N ILE A 310 -3.03 14.56 29.26
CA ILE A 310 -2.58 14.72 27.86
C ILE A 310 -1.56 15.85 27.78
N LYS A 311 -0.43 15.59 27.12
CA LYS A 311 0.63 16.58 26.91
C LYS A 311 0.87 16.80 25.40
N PRO A 312 0.07 17.67 24.75
CA PRO A 312 0.23 17.98 23.34
C PRO A 312 1.66 18.43 23.02
N PHE A 313 2.15 18.01 21.86
CA PHE A 313 3.45 18.39 21.31
C PHE A 313 4.65 17.98 22.17
N SER A 314 4.48 16.97 23.04
CA SER A 314 5.53 16.46 23.90
C SER A 314 5.76 14.96 23.72
N GLY A 315 6.98 14.51 24.04
CA GLY A 315 7.37 13.10 23.96
C GLY A 315 7.86 12.65 22.58
N GLU A 316 8.22 11.37 22.47
CA GLU A 316 8.71 10.79 21.22
C GLU A 316 7.59 10.71 20.17
N SER A 317 7.83 11.25 18.97
CA SER A 317 6.91 11.09 17.84
C SER A 317 7.21 9.76 17.14
N ILE A 318 6.17 9.07 16.64
CA ILE A 318 6.36 7.92 15.75
C ILE A 318 6.92 8.34 14.38
N MET A 319 6.78 9.63 14.03
CA MET A 319 7.37 10.27 12.86
C MET A 319 8.35 11.36 13.35
N PRO A 320 9.52 11.00 13.91
CA PRO A 320 10.47 11.99 14.41
C PRO A 320 11.00 12.83 13.25
N GLY A 321 10.42 14.03 13.09
CA GLY A 321 10.84 15.02 12.12
C GLY A 321 11.85 15.98 12.74
N ALA A 322 13.08 15.99 12.23
CA ALA A 322 14.05 17.05 12.48
C ALA A 322 13.87 18.22 11.49
N ASN A 323 13.31 17.93 10.31
CA ASN A 323 13.05 18.90 9.24
C ASN A 323 11.67 19.55 9.38
N LYS A 324 11.26 19.93 10.61
CA LYS A 324 10.02 20.68 10.80
C LYS A 324 10.20 22.12 10.32
N MET A 325 9.12 22.74 9.85
CA MET A 325 9.12 24.19 9.65
C MET A 325 9.24 24.92 11.00
N GLU A 326 9.69 26.18 10.95
CA GLU A 326 9.67 27.06 12.12
C GLU A 326 8.23 27.35 12.56
N LEU A 327 8.02 27.49 13.87
CA LEU A 327 6.72 27.91 14.39
C LEU A 327 6.40 29.33 13.94
N SER A 328 5.18 29.54 13.46
CA SER A 328 4.70 30.85 13.02
C SER A 328 4.06 31.60 14.18
N ASP A 329 4.46 32.86 14.38
CA ASP A 329 3.82 33.80 15.30
C ASP A 329 2.69 34.60 14.63
N TYR A 330 2.35 34.30 13.37
CA TYR A 330 1.40 35.08 12.57
C TYR A 330 0.04 35.25 13.26
N LEU A 331 -0.41 34.25 14.04
CA LEU A 331 -1.70 34.31 14.73
C LEU A 331 -1.68 35.14 16.02
N VAL A 332 -0.51 35.43 16.59
CA VAL A 332 -0.39 36.06 17.92
C VAL A 332 -1.11 37.40 17.96
N GLY A 333 -1.97 37.57 18.97
CA GLY A 333 -2.77 38.77 19.18
C GLY A 333 -4.00 38.88 18.27
N LYS A 334 -4.27 37.92 17.38
CA LYS A 334 -5.46 37.94 16.52
C LYS A 334 -6.67 37.32 17.21
N GLN A 335 -7.83 37.86 16.85
CA GLN A 335 -9.13 37.25 17.09
C GLN A 335 -9.84 37.05 15.77
N PHE A 336 -10.46 35.90 15.59
CA PHE A 336 -11.15 35.54 14.36
C PHE A 336 -12.20 34.47 14.61
N THR A 337 -13.19 34.40 13.73
CA THR A 337 -14.22 33.36 13.74
C THR A 337 -14.05 32.49 12.50
N LEU A 338 -14.07 31.17 12.70
CA LEU A 338 -14.11 30.18 11.63
C LEU A 338 -15.54 29.68 11.51
N ARG A 339 -16.18 29.96 10.37
CA ARG A 339 -17.55 29.55 10.08
C ARG A 339 -17.54 28.50 8.99
N TYR A 340 -17.87 27.27 9.35
CA TYR A 340 -17.95 26.14 8.41
C TYR A 340 -19.36 25.99 7.83
N ASP A 341 -19.44 25.59 6.56
CA ASP A 341 -20.70 25.49 5.82
C ASP A 341 -21.55 24.27 6.26
N ASN A 342 -22.75 24.13 5.68
CA ASN A 342 -23.63 22.96 5.80
C ASN A 342 -24.01 22.60 7.26
N GLY A 343 -24.23 23.62 8.09
CA GLY A 343 -24.51 23.42 9.52
C GLY A 343 -23.29 22.94 10.31
N GLY A 344 -22.08 23.13 9.77
CA GLY A 344 -20.82 22.90 10.44
C GLY A 344 -20.64 23.77 11.68
N PRO A 345 -19.63 23.47 12.51
CA PRO A 345 -19.37 24.25 13.71
C PRO A 345 -18.99 25.70 13.37
N VAL A 346 -19.19 26.58 14.33
CA VAL A 346 -18.64 27.93 14.31
C VAL A 346 -17.76 28.07 15.54
N TRP A 347 -16.50 28.41 15.32
CA TRP A 347 -15.51 28.52 16.37
C TRP A 347 -14.92 29.92 16.39
N GLU A 348 -14.95 30.53 17.57
CA GLU A 348 -14.29 31.80 17.83
C GLU A 348 -12.94 31.52 18.47
N TYR A 349 -11.90 32.20 17.98
CA TYR A 349 -10.52 32.05 18.44
C TYR A 349 -9.96 33.39 18.91
N ALA A 350 -9.15 33.35 19.97
CA ALA A 350 -8.30 34.42 20.42
C ALA A 350 -6.92 33.84 20.74
N VAL A 351 -5.87 34.35 20.11
CA VAL A 351 -4.51 33.79 20.24
C VAL A 351 -3.65 34.70 21.11
N ASP A 352 -3.26 34.20 22.27
CA ASP A 352 -2.61 35.01 23.31
C ASP A 352 -1.08 35.00 23.17
N SER A 353 -0.49 33.86 22.83
CA SER A 353 0.94 33.68 22.60
C SER A 353 1.20 32.70 21.45
N ILE A 354 2.47 32.46 21.13
CA ILE A 354 2.88 31.53 20.06
C ILE A 354 2.48 30.07 20.33
N ASP A 355 2.18 29.72 21.58
CA ASP A 355 1.90 28.36 22.04
C ASP A 355 0.57 28.21 22.79
N LEU A 356 -0.17 29.30 22.98
CA LEU A 356 -1.44 29.33 23.70
C LEU A 356 -2.54 30.03 22.91
N LEU A 357 -3.65 29.34 22.70
CA LEU A 357 -4.88 29.91 22.15
C LEU A 357 -6.06 29.69 23.09
N ARG A 358 -7.08 30.53 22.91
CA ARG A 358 -8.39 30.35 23.50
C ARG A 358 -9.42 30.16 22.39
N TRP A 359 -10.35 29.25 22.60
CA TRP A 359 -11.44 29.00 21.66
C TRP A 359 -12.77 28.79 22.37
N ARG A 360 -13.87 28.97 21.64
CA ARG A 360 -15.23 28.61 22.08
C ARG A 360 -16.12 28.36 20.89
N LYS A 361 -17.25 27.67 21.10
CA LYS A 361 -18.29 27.62 20.05
C LYS A 361 -19.10 28.90 20.04
N GLU A 362 -19.62 29.27 18.88
CA GLU A 362 -20.56 30.40 18.76
C GLU A 362 -21.74 30.19 19.74
N GLY A 363 -22.00 31.22 20.57
CA GLY A 363 -23.01 31.19 21.62
C GLY A 363 -22.56 30.64 22.97
N GLU A 364 -21.39 30.01 23.07
CA GLU A 364 -20.79 29.67 24.37
C GLU A 364 -20.18 30.95 25.01
N SER A 365 -20.35 31.11 26.33
CA SER A 365 -19.76 32.25 27.06
C SER A 365 -18.33 31.96 27.51
N GLU A 366 -18.04 30.71 27.84
CA GLU A 366 -16.76 30.29 28.41
C GLU A 366 -15.71 30.07 27.31
N TRP A 367 -14.49 30.52 27.57
CA TRP A 367 -13.34 30.28 26.70
C TRP A 367 -12.56 29.07 27.20
N HIS A 368 -12.26 28.13 26.30
CA HIS A 368 -11.39 27.00 26.53
C HIS A 368 -9.96 27.39 26.16
N THR A 369 -8.99 27.11 27.03
CA THR A 369 -7.57 27.43 26.78
C THR A 369 -6.83 26.18 26.40
N GLU A 370 -6.09 26.21 25.29
CA GLU A 370 -5.40 25.04 24.74
C GLU A 370 -4.00 25.40 24.26
N LYS A 371 -3.09 24.44 24.38
CA LYS A 371 -1.81 24.51 23.67
C LYS A 371 -2.04 24.26 22.19
N TYR A 372 -1.30 24.98 21.36
CA TYR A 372 -1.29 24.79 19.93
C TYR A 372 0.12 24.97 19.37
N GLU A 373 0.34 24.46 18.17
CA GLU A 373 1.47 24.84 17.33
C GLU A 373 0.91 25.31 15.99
N ALA A 374 1.55 26.30 15.35
CA ALA A 374 1.18 26.79 14.04
C ALA A 374 2.39 26.89 13.11
N PHE A 375 2.14 26.64 11.83
CA PHE A 375 3.11 26.75 10.74
C PHE A 375 2.54 27.63 9.63
N GLU A 376 3.43 28.26 8.86
CA GLU A 376 3.07 29.02 7.66
C GLU A 376 3.61 28.31 6.40
N PRO A 377 2.94 27.23 5.94
CA PRO A 377 3.39 26.45 4.78
C PRO A 377 3.35 27.22 3.45
N ALA A 378 2.59 28.32 3.37
CA ALA A 378 2.61 29.26 2.26
C ALA A 378 2.27 30.67 2.77
N ASP A 379 2.61 31.72 2.01
CA ASP A 379 2.41 33.12 2.42
C ASP A 379 0.98 33.37 2.93
N LYS A 380 0.83 33.73 4.21
CA LYS A 380 -0.44 33.99 4.90
C LYS A 380 -1.42 32.83 4.87
N LEU A 381 -0.93 31.62 4.66
CA LEU A 381 -1.67 30.38 4.80
C LEU A 381 -1.16 29.70 6.06
N ILE A 382 -1.97 29.72 7.12
CA ILE A 382 -1.57 29.21 8.42
C ILE A 382 -2.21 27.86 8.66
N LEU A 383 -1.38 26.87 8.96
CA LEU A 383 -1.81 25.56 9.43
C LEU A 383 -1.59 25.51 10.95
N PHE A 384 -2.62 25.21 11.73
CA PHE A 384 -2.48 25.00 13.17
C PHE A 384 -3.34 23.83 13.66
N CYS A 385 -2.99 23.30 14.81
CA CYS A 385 -3.69 22.17 15.41
C CYS A 385 -3.72 22.33 16.93
N HIS A 386 -4.81 21.88 17.55
CA HIS A 386 -4.95 21.81 19.00
C HIS A 386 -5.92 20.69 19.38
N LEU A 387 -6.03 20.41 20.68
CA LEU A 387 -7.08 19.51 21.19
C LEU A 387 -8.30 20.33 21.62
N HIS A 388 -9.45 19.69 21.59
CA HIS A 388 -10.61 20.10 22.35
C HIS A 388 -10.65 19.20 23.59
N SER A 389 -9.90 19.55 24.62
CA SER A 389 -9.77 18.74 25.85
C SER A 389 -11.09 18.52 26.57
N CYS A 390 -12.07 19.40 26.35
CA CYS A 390 -13.43 19.29 26.87
C CYS A 390 -14.33 18.27 26.14
N SER A 391 -13.83 17.56 25.13
CA SER A 391 -14.62 16.60 24.36
C SER A 391 -14.40 15.15 24.81
N ASP A 392 -15.50 14.37 24.86
CA ASP A 392 -15.51 13.00 25.38
C ASP A 392 -14.63 12.01 24.57
N ASN A 393 -14.33 12.34 23.30
CA ASN A 393 -13.60 11.48 22.37
C ASN A 393 -12.27 12.09 21.90
N ALA A 394 -11.70 13.05 22.64
CA ALA A 394 -10.48 13.78 22.26
C ALA A 394 -10.51 14.25 20.80
N ARG A 395 -11.36 15.22 20.51
CA ARG A 395 -11.42 15.88 19.20
C ARG A 395 -10.17 16.73 18.98
N CYS A 396 -9.59 16.63 17.79
CA CYS A 396 -8.36 17.30 17.40
C CYS A 396 -8.55 17.96 16.01
N PRO A 397 -9.04 19.21 15.94
CA PRO A 397 -9.11 19.90 14.67
C PRO A 397 -7.71 20.29 14.18
N THR A 398 -7.40 19.92 12.95
CA THR A 398 -6.25 20.47 12.21
C THR A 398 -6.78 21.45 11.16
N ILE A 399 -6.41 22.72 11.27
CA ILE A 399 -7.06 23.84 10.58
C ILE A 399 -6.06 24.56 9.69
N ALA A 400 -6.41 24.73 8.42
CA ALA A 400 -5.71 25.61 7.48
C ALA A 400 -6.54 26.87 7.22
N ILE A 401 -6.00 28.05 7.53
CA ILE A 401 -6.61 29.35 7.27
C ILE A 401 -5.83 30.08 6.18
N ASP A 402 -6.53 30.42 5.10
CA ASP A 402 -6.03 31.30 4.06
C ASP A 402 -6.49 32.74 4.34
N PHE A 403 -5.62 33.53 4.99
CA PHE A 403 -5.91 34.94 5.29
C PHE A 403 -5.94 35.83 4.06
N SER A 404 -5.29 35.44 2.96
CA SER A 404 -5.30 36.20 1.70
C SER A 404 -6.64 36.09 0.97
N ASN A 405 -7.32 34.95 1.09
CA ASN A 405 -8.57 34.66 0.38
C ASN A 405 -9.80 34.59 1.28
N GLY A 406 -9.63 34.67 2.60
CA GLY A 406 -10.71 34.58 3.58
C GLY A 406 -11.33 33.19 3.69
N LEU A 407 -10.55 32.12 3.47
CA LEU A 407 -11.01 30.73 3.44
C LEU A 407 -10.44 29.91 4.59
N THR A 408 -11.16 28.88 5.01
CA THR A 408 -10.66 27.91 5.98
C THR A 408 -11.05 26.48 5.62
N THR A 409 -10.21 25.52 6.01
CA THR A 409 -10.52 24.09 6.00
C THR A 409 -10.07 23.47 7.29
N CYS A 410 -10.91 22.59 7.86
CA CYS A 410 -10.55 21.78 9.01
C CYS A 410 -10.64 20.31 8.65
N ILE A 411 -9.61 19.55 9.01
CA ILE A 411 -9.71 18.11 9.20
C ILE A 411 -10.20 17.90 10.63
N ASP A 412 -11.48 17.59 10.74
CA ASP A 412 -12.20 17.39 12.00
C ASP A 412 -11.98 15.96 12.51
N ALA A 413 -10.88 15.75 13.23
CA ALA A 413 -10.46 14.45 13.72
C ALA A 413 -10.96 14.16 15.16
N ARG A 414 -11.19 12.90 15.48
CA ARG A 414 -11.54 12.43 16.84
C ARG A 414 -11.11 10.97 17.03
N ILE A 415 -10.87 10.58 18.28
CA ILE A 415 -10.73 9.16 18.61
C ILE A 415 -12.10 8.48 18.44
N GLY A 416 -12.08 7.33 17.77
CA GLY A 416 -13.28 6.62 17.37
C GLY A 416 -13.72 6.99 15.95
N SER A 417 -13.97 5.95 15.16
CA SER A 417 -14.48 6.00 13.80
C SER A 417 -15.80 5.24 13.71
N TYR A 418 -16.36 5.10 12.50
CA TYR A 418 -17.59 4.33 12.30
C TYR A 418 -17.38 2.81 12.47
N ARG A 419 -16.12 2.35 12.56
CA ARG A 419 -15.73 0.93 12.57
C ARG A 419 -14.83 0.52 13.74
N SER A 420 -14.34 1.48 14.51
CA SER A 420 -13.38 1.24 15.60
C SER A 420 -13.56 2.29 16.69
N ASP A 421 -13.47 1.86 17.95
CA ASP A 421 -13.54 2.75 19.11
C ASP A 421 -12.25 3.56 19.31
N TRP A 422 -11.13 3.14 18.72
CA TRP A 422 -9.81 3.69 19.01
C TRP A 422 -9.11 4.31 17.80
N GLU A 423 -9.42 3.87 16.59
CA GLU A 423 -8.86 4.48 15.38
C GLU A 423 -9.43 5.88 15.17
N VAL A 424 -8.63 6.78 14.61
CA VAL A 424 -9.05 8.16 14.34
C VAL A 424 -10.12 8.17 13.24
N GLY A 425 -11.29 8.72 13.55
CA GLY A 425 -12.26 9.12 12.55
C GLY A 425 -12.02 10.57 12.15
N HIS A 426 -12.04 10.87 10.84
CA HIS A 426 -11.83 12.22 10.34
C HIS A 426 -12.75 12.60 9.17
N ARG A 427 -12.88 13.89 8.91
CA ARG A 427 -13.55 14.45 7.72
C ARG A 427 -13.03 15.85 7.43
N ALA A 428 -13.05 16.24 6.15
CA ALA A 428 -12.83 17.64 5.77
C ALA A 428 -14.12 18.45 5.89
N ILE A 429 -14.03 19.63 6.51
CA ILE A 429 -15.09 20.64 6.53
C ILE A 429 -14.53 21.96 6.00
N PHE A 430 -15.32 22.66 5.20
CA PHE A 430 -14.92 23.88 4.48
C PHE A 430 -15.69 25.08 4.99
N GLY A 431 -15.07 26.26 4.95
CA GLY A 431 -15.68 27.46 5.48
C GLY A 431 -14.94 28.73 5.11
N VAL A 432 -15.29 29.79 5.83
CA VAL A 432 -14.67 31.12 5.73
C VAL A 432 -14.12 31.58 7.07
N VAL A 433 -13.17 32.52 7.01
CA VAL A 433 -12.68 33.23 8.19
C VAL A 433 -13.31 34.63 8.25
N GLU A 434 -13.85 34.97 9.40
CA GLU A 434 -14.35 36.30 9.73
C GLU A 434 -13.32 36.95 10.67
N ALA A 435 -12.58 37.93 10.17
CA ALA A 435 -11.59 38.67 10.96
C ALA A 435 -11.45 40.11 10.44
N GLU A 436 -10.83 40.98 11.24
CA GLU A 436 -10.59 42.36 10.86
C GLU A 436 -9.78 42.45 9.55
N GLY A 437 -10.28 43.25 8.60
CA GLY A 437 -9.64 43.46 7.30
C GLY A 437 -9.82 42.32 6.29
N ILE A 438 -10.58 41.27 6.62
CA ILE A 438 -10.85 40.15 5.70
C ILE A 438 -12.28 40.24 5.16
N ASN A 439 -12.39 40.27 3.82
CA ASN A 439 -13.67 40.13 3.13
C ASN A 439 -13.85 38.68 2.70
N ALA A 440 -14.54 37.89 3.53
CA ALA A 440 -14.85 36.49 3.24
C ALA A 440 -15.66 36.36 1.94
N PRO A 441 -15.30 35.44 1.03
CA PRO A 441 -16.04 35.22 -0.20
C PRO A 441 -17.38 34.52 0.07
N LEU A 442 -18.42 34.96 -0.62
CA LEU A 442 -19.77 34.41 -0.43
C LEU A 442 -19.90 32.94 -0.88
N VAL A 443 -19.19 32.55 -1.95
CA VAL A 443 -19.41 31.25 -2.62
C VAL A 443 -18.15 30.38 -2.70
N ARG A 444 -16.97 30.97 -2.82
CA ARG A 444 -15.72 30.22 -2.99
C ARG A 444 -15.33 29.51 -1.70
N ARG A 445 -14.83 28.27 -1.81
CA ARG A 445 -14.21 27.49 -0.74
C ARG A 445 -12.93 26.81 -1.26
N HIS A 446 -12.09 26.32 -0.35
CA HIS A 446 -11.17 25.25 -0.71
C HIS A 446 -11.97 24.01 -1.13
N GLU A 447 -11.34 23.07 -1.82
CA GLU A 447 -12.07 21.95 -2.44
C GLU A 447 -11.31 20.63 -2.35
N ILE A 448 -12.06 19.53 -2.34
CA ILE A 448 -11.48 18.20 -2.57
C ILE A 448 -10.86 18.18 -3.96
N THR A 449 -9.68 17.58 -4.09
CA THR A 449 -8.92 17.60 -5.35
C THR A 449 -8.37 16.23 -5.72
N LYS A 450 -8.07 16.06 -7.00
CA LYS A 450 -7.30 14.93 -7.54
C LYS A 450 -5.92 15.37 -8.05
N ASP A 451 -5.51 16.62 -7.80
CA ASP A 451 -4.26 17.21 -8.33
C ASP A 451 -2.99 16.44 -7.93
N LEU A 452 -3.03 15.69 -6.81
CA LEU A 452 -1.91 14.86 -6.35
C LEU A 452 -1.95 13.45 -6.92
N VAL A 453 -3.12 12.96 -7.39
CA VAL A 453 -3.29 11.58 -7.86
C VAL A 453 -2.34 11.30 -9.04
N GLY A 454 -1.58 10.22 -8.92
CA GLY A 454 -0.53 9.81 -9.84
C GLY A 454 0.85 10.39 -9.55
N LYS A 455 0.99 11.39 -8.67
CA LYS A 455 2.30 11.95 -8.32
C LYS A 455 3.00 11.13 -7.23
N ALA A 456 4.33 11.24 -7.18
CA ALA A 456 5.13 10.68 -6.11
C ALA A 456 6.16 11.69 -5.60
N TYR A 457 6.34 11.74 -4.28
CA TYR A 457 7.37 12.55 -3.63
C TYR A 457 8.10 11.74 -2.58
N THR A 458 9.42 11.88 -2.55
CA THR A 458 10.21 11.43 -1.38
C THR A 458 10.05 12.43 -0.26
N TRP A 459 10.07 11.96 0.98
CA TRP A 459 10.00 12.77 2.19
C TRP A 459 11.21 12.47 3.07
N THR A 460 11.99 13.48 3.40
CA THR A 460 13.10 13.36 4.36
C THR A 460 12.68 14.04 5.66
N TYR A 461 12.25 13.24 6.64
CA TYR A 461 11.85 13.74 7.96
C TYR A 461 13.06 14.03 8.85
N SER A 462 14.10 13.22 8.76
CA SER A 462 15.38 13.38 9.44
C SER A 462 16.47 12.57 8.74
N ASP A 463 17.72 12.64 9.23
CA ASP A 463 18.83 11.80 8.74
C ASP A 463 18.59 10.30 8.92
N MET A 464 17.64 9.92 9.78
CA MET A 464 17.32 8.53 10.13
C MET A 464 15.99 8.04 9.54
N MET A 465 15.15 8.94 9.01
CA MET A 465 13.82 8.59 8.52
C MET A 465 13.52 9.29 7.20
N SER A 466 13.35 8.47 6.16
CA SER A 466 12.89 8.91 4.86
C SER A 466 11.91 7.90 4.25
N SER A 467 10.98 8.43 3.47
CA SER A 467 9.96 7.64 2.78
C SER A 467 9.73 8.17 1.37
N ILE A 468 8.92 7.44 0.60
CA ILE A 468 8.27 7.96 -0.60
C ILE A 468 6.77 7.75 -0.46
N HIS A 469 6.00 8.79 -0.79
CA HIS A 469 4.55 8.69 -0.91
C HIS A 469 4.18 8.58 -2.38
N VAL A 470 3.31 7.65 -2.70
CA VAL A 470 2.69 7.47 -4.02
C VAL A 470 1.19 7.68 -3.87
N TYR A 471 0.65 8.70 -4.52
CA TYR A 471 -0.78 9.03 -4.47
C TYR A 471 -1.54 8.23 -5.53
N SER A 472 -1.68 6.94 -5.29
CA SER A 472 -2.13 5.94 -6.27
C SER A 472 -3.63 5.96 -6.59
N SER A 473 -4.45 6.68 -5.82
CA SER A 473 -5.89 6.82 -6.07
C SER A 473 -6.47 8.10 -5.44
N PRO A 474 -7.70 8.51 -5.79
CA PRO A 474 -8.35 9.67 -5.17
C PRO A 474 -8.71 9.49 -3.68
N GLU A 475 -8.91 8.25 -3.22
CA GLU A 475 -9.38 7.95 -1.86
C GLU A 475 -8.31 7.30 -0.97
N SER A 476 -7.13 7.00 -1.50
CA SER A 476 -6.03 6.36 -0.76
C SER A 476 -4.66 6.58 -1.40
N TYR A 477 -3.62 6.30 -0.63
CA TYR A 477 -2.23 6.38 -1.07
C TYR A 477 -1.41 5.26 -0.44
N SER A 478 -0.13 5.18 -0.80
CA SER A 478 0.84 4.35 -0.10
C SER A 478 2.11 5.11 0.27
N TRP A 479 2.73 4.71 1.37
CA TRP A 479 4.10 5.09 1.71
C TRP A 479 5.04 3.89 1.62
N THR A 480 6.30 4.17 1.34
CA THR A 480 7.40 3.19 1.35
C THR A 480 8.55 3.75 2.16
N ILE A 481 9.03 3.02 3.16
CA ILE A 481 10.25 3.36 3.89
C ILE A 481 11.44 2.81 3.12
N PHE A 482 12.45 3.65 2.89
CA PHE A 482 13.66 3.24 2.19
C PHE A 482 14.50 2.26 3.01
N LEU A 483 15.11 1.30 2.33
CA LEU A 483 16.14 0.44 2.89
C LEU A 483 17.46 1.21 3.03
N PRO A 484 18.43 0.71 3.83
CA PRO A 484 19.72 1.39 4.02
C PRO A 484 20.52 1.64 2.73
N ASN A 485 20.27 0.87 1.66
CA ASN A 485 20.90 1.05 0.35
C ASN A 485 20.18 2.09 -0.55
N GLY A 486 19.07 2.69 -0.10
CA GLY A 486 18.27 3.66 -0.84
C GLY A 486 17.14 3.06 -1.69
N SER A 487 17.05 1.73 -1.81
CA SER A 487 15.93 1.09 -2.53
C SER A 487 14.64 1.14 -1.71
N GLY A 488 13.49 1.11 -2.38
CA GLY A 488 12.20 1.08 -1.70
C GLY A 488 12.02 -0.22 -0.88
N GLY A 489 11.63 -0.08 0.38
CA GLY A 489 11.52 -1.17 1.34
C GLY A 489 10.10 -1.49 1.76
N MET A 490 9.85 -1.47 3.06
CA MET A 490 8.54 -1.80 3.65
C MET A 490 7.48 -0.78 3.23
N MET A 491 6.26 -1.26 3.02
CA MET A 491 5.16 -0.43 2.54
C MET A 491 3.90 -0.59 3.37
N TRP A 492 3.11 0.47 3.39
CA TRP A 492 1.72 0.43 3.80
C TRP A 492 0.89 1.36 2.92
N SER A 493 -0.42 1.14 2.92
CA SER A 493 -1.39 1.97 2.22
C SER A 493 -2.54 2.33 3.14
N SER A 494 -3.06 3.53 2.96
CA SER A 494 -4.04 4.13 3.85
C SER A 494 -5.07 4.93 3.06
N PRO A 495 -6.35 4.95 3.51
CA PRO A 495 -7.30 5.92 3.02
C PRO A 495 -6.84 7.34 3.36
N CYS A 496 -7.20 8.29 2.51
CA CYS A 496 -6.80 9.67 2.68
C CYS A 496 -7.79 10.66 2.04
N ILE A 497 -7.63 11.92 2.41
CA ILE A 497 -8.34 13.08 1.88
C ILE A 497 -7.31 14.03 1.30
N TYR A 498 -7.55 14.49 0.07
CA TYR A 498 -6.77 15.54 -0.58
C TYR A 498 -7.63 16.80 -0.73
N VAL A 499 -7.12 17.93 -0.24
CA VAL A 499 -7.75 19.24 -0.37
C VAL A 499 -6.78 20.20 -1.08
N LYS A 500 -7.29 20.90 -2.09
CA LYS A 500 -6.61 22.05 -2.69
C LYS A 500 -6.95 23.29 -1.88
N LEU A 501 -5.95 23.83 -1.19
CA LEU A 501 -6.07 25.12 -0.51
C LEU A 501 -5.78 26.25 -1.51
N ARG A 502 -4.69 26.10 -2.26
CA ARG A 502 -4.22 26.99 -3.33
C ARG A 502 -3.47 26.19 -4.39
N GLU A 503 -3.07 26.84 -5.48
CA GLU A 503 -2.16 26.23 -6.48
C GLU A 503 -0.78 25.86 -5.91
N ASP A 504 -0.36 26.51 -4.82
CA ASP A 504 0.90 26.27 -4.14
C ASP A 504 0.74 25.63 -2.76
N ALA A 505 -0.44 25.13 -2.42
CA ALA A 505 -0.66 24.48 -1.13
C ALA A 505 -1.77 23.42 -1.20
N TYR A 506 -1.39 22.20 -0.84
CA TYR A 506 -2.28 21.04 -0.79
C TYR A 506 -2.30 20.50 0.63
N MET A 507 -3.49 20.33 1.20
CA MET A 507 -3.65 19.64 2.47
C MET A 507 -3.96 18.18 2.22
N MET A 508 -3.25 17.30 2.90
CA MET A 508 -3.50 15.87 2.87
C MET A 508 -3.71 15.36 4.28
N SER A 509 -4.71 14.51 4.48
CA SER A 509 -4.89 13.76 5.72
C SER A 509 -5.02 12.29 5.41
N TRP A 510 -4.34 11.42 6.15
CA TRP A 510 -4.49 9.97 6.07
C TRP A 510 -4.71 9.38 7.45
N VAL A 511 -5.30 8.19 7.48
CA VAL A 511 -5.41 7.38 8.71
C VAL A 511 -4.74 6.04 8.46
N GLU A 512 -3.84 5.65 9.35
CA GLU A 512 -3.18 4.34 9.42
C GLU A 512 -4.17 3.26 9.88
N GLU A 513 -5.29 3.20 9.19
CA GLU A 513 -6.40 2.30 9.40
C GLU A 513 -5.96 0.84 9.28
N THR A 514 -6.44 -0.02 10.18
CA THR A 514 -6.00 -1.42 10.32
C THR A 514 -4.49 -1.57 10.52
N CYS A 515 -3.80 -0.47 10.83
CA CYS A 515 -2.41 -0.41 11.25
C CYS A 515 -2.36 0.13 12.69
N ASN A 516 -1.87 1.34 12.93
CA ASN A 516 -1.77 1.92 14.26
C ASN A 516 -2.92 2.89 14.59
N GLY A 517 -3.94 2.95 13.73
CA GLY A 517 -5.16 3.73 13.93
C GLY A 517 -4.99 5.23 13.95
N SER A 518 -3.77 5.74 13.78
CA SER A 518 -3.45 7.15 13.95
C SER A 518 -3.54 7.91 12.63
N GLN A 519 -3.79 9.21 12.74
CA GLN A 519 -3.92 10.12 11.61
C GLN A 519 -2.67 10.97 11.45
N GLY A 520 -2.17 11.07 10.22
CA GLY A 520 -1.29 12.15 9.82
C GLY A 520 -2.04 13.19 8.99
N THR A 521 -1.74 14.46 9.20
CA THR A 521 -2.28 15.57 8.40
C THR A 521 -1.21 16.62 8.16
N PHE A 522 -0.96 16.98 6.91
CA PHE A 522 0.00 18.02 6.56
C PHE A 522 -0.53 18.96 5.48
N VAL A 523 0.10 20.13 5.37
CA VAL A 523 0.03 20.97 4.17
C VAL A 523 1.38 20.91 3.46
N PHE A 524 1.33 20.51 2.19
CA PHE A 524 2.48 20.42 1.29
C PHE A 524 2.47 21.60 0.33
N ASN A 525 3.60 22.30 0.25
CA ASN A 525 3.83 23.34 -0.72
C ASN A 525 4.83 22.86 -1.80
N PRO A 526 4.37 22.59 -3.03
CA PRO A 526 5.24 22.09 -4.10
C PRO A 526 6.23 23.13 -4.65
N ARG A 527 6.09 24.42 -4.32
CA ARG A 527 7.06 25.44 -4.75
C ARG A 527 8.33 25.43 -3.90
N ILE A 528 8.19 25.18 -2.60
CA ILE A 528 9.31 25.08 -1.67
C ILE A 528 9.72 23.63 -1.39
N MET A 529 8.92 22.67 -1.86
CA MET A 529 9.12 21.22 -1.65
C MET A 529 9.28 20.88 -0.18
N HIS A 530 8.34 21.32 0.64
CA HIS A 530 8.34 21.12 2.08
C HIS A 530 6.91 20.97 2.59
N ASP A 531 6.70 20.14 3.61
CA ASP A 531 5.43 20.06 4.33
C ASP A 531 5.56 20.53 5.79
N ALA A 532 4.40 20.78 6.39
CA ALA A 532 4.26 20.93 7.83
C ALA A 532 2.97 20.25 8.25
N GLY A 533 2.99 19.53 9.36
CA GLY A 533 1.86 18.72 9.75
C GLY A 533 1.88 18.22 11.17
N TYR A 534 0.87 17.42 11.48
CA TYR A 534 0.63 16.85 12.79
C TYR A 534 0.22 15.39 12.68
N PHE A 535 0.66 14.63 13.67
CA PHE A 535 0.29 13.25 13.89
C PHE A 535 -0.56 13.15 15.15
N PHE A 536 -1.76 12.61 15.01
CA PHE A 536 -2.76 12.49 16.06
C PHE A 536 -3.26 11.06 16.17
N GLY A 537 -3.35 10.51 17.37
CA GLY A 537 -3.89 9.16 17.57
C GLY A 537 -3.74 8.69 19.00
N ILE A 538 -4.17 7.45 19.26
CA ILE A 538 -4.11 6.84 20.58
C ILE A 538 -3.34 5.53 20.51
N SER A 539 -2.62 5.22 21.59
CA SER A 539 -1.82 4.02 21.76
C SER A 539 -2.04 3.45 23.17
N PRO A 540 -1.68 2.18 23.43
CA PRO A 540 -1.69 1.62 24.78
C PRO A 540 -0.86 2.44 25.80
N GLU A 541 0.10 3.22 25.32
CA GLU A 541 0.92 4.09 26.15
C GLU A 541 0.20 5.39 26.47
N ARG A 542 -0.29 6.11 25.44
CA ARG A 542 -0.88 7.45 25.58
C ARG A 542 -1.69 7.92 24.36
N LEU A 543 -2.43 9.01 24.55
CA LEU A 543 -2.88 9.88 23.45
C LEU A 543 -1.68 10.69 22.91
N ASN A 544 -1.51 10.68 21.60
CA ASN A 544 -0.42 11.37 20.90
C ASN A 544 -0.97 12.52 20.06
N LEU A 545 -0.38 13.70 20.24
CA LEU A 545 -0.47 14.81 19.29
C LEU A 545 0.94 15.40 19.15
N THR A 546 1.56 15.23 17.99
CA THR A 546 2.93 15.71 17.72
C THR A 546 3.01 16.40 16.36
N SER A 547 3.86 17.41 16.23
CA SER A 547 4.16 18.01 14.93
C SER A 547 5.26 17.27 14.17
N PHE A 548 5.21 17.33 12.85
CA PHE A 548 6.26 16.86 11.96
C PHE A 548 6.41 17.78 10.75
N GLY A 549 7.50 17.58 10.01
CA GLY A 549 7.73 18.17 8.70
C GLY A 549 8.88 17.43 8.01
N ALA A 550 8.94 17.57 6.70
CA ALA A 550 9.88 16.92 5.82
C ALA A 550 10.16 17.76 4.58
N CYS A 551 11.43 17.69 4.16
CA CYS A 551 11.83 18.15 2.84
C CYS A 551 11.40 17.12 1.80
N ALA A 552 10.70 17.59 0.77
CA ALA A 552 10.22 16.77 -0.33
C ALA A 552 11.20 16.79 -1.52
N ARG A 553 11.17 15.73 -2.33
CA ARG A 553 11.73 15.74 -3.69
C ARG A 553 10.75 15.10 -4.65
N ASN A 554 10.63 15.66 -5.85
CA ASN A 554 9.77 15.08 -6.88
C ASN A 554 10.39 13.76 -7.33
N ALA A 555 9.63 12.67 -7.17
CA ALA A 555 10.05 11.34 -7.59
C ALA A 555 9.50 10.96 -8.97
N GLY A 556 8.59 11.74 -9.56
CA GLY A 556 7.97 11.46 -10.85
C GLY A 556 6.45 11.31 -10.74
N CYS A 557 5.84 10.75 -11.79
CA CYS A 557 4.40 10.58 -11.86
C CYS A 557 3.96 9.42 -12.74
N TYR A 558 2.69 9.08 -12.58
CA TYR A 558 1.92 8.13 -13.37
C TYR A 558 0.68 8.84 -13.95
N ASP A 559 0.39 8.62 -15.23
CA ASP A 559 -0.81 9.07 -15.92
C ASP A 559 -1.99 8.11 -15.63
N ILE A 560 -2.63 8.31 -14.46
CA ILE A 560 -3.67 7.41 -13.96
C ILE A 560 -5.02 8.07 -13.68
N ALA A 561 -5.10 9.40 -13.71
CA ALA A 561 -6.36 10.11 -13.43
C ALA A 561 -7.50 9.65 -14.34
N LYS A 562 -7.18 9.36 -15.62
CA LYS A 562 -8.12 8.89 -16.65
C LYS A 562 -8.91 7.64 -16.25
N TYR A 563 -8.36 6.76 -15.41
CA TYR A 563 -9.06 5.53 -14.98
C TYR A 563 -10.10 5.78 -13.88
N PHE A 564 -9.98 6.89 -13.16
CA PHE A 564 -10.91 7.27 -12.10
C PHE A 564 -12.02 8.21 -12.59
N GLU A 565 -11.88 8.81 -13.78
CA GLU A 565 -12.93 9.65 -14.40
C GLU A 565 -14.03 8.82 -15.06
N ILE A 566 -13.66 7.70 -15.69
CA ILE A 566 -14.58 6.86 -16.48
C ILE A 566 -15.58 6.10 -15.60
N LYS A 567 -15.23 5.84 -14.32
CA LYS A 567 -16.01 5.00 -13.41
C LYS A 567 -16.86 5.75 -12.38
N GLN A 568 -16.77 7.09 -12.31
CA GLN A 568 -17.62 7.93 -11.46
C GLN A 568 -18.99 8.27 -12.10
N ARG A 569 -19.38 7.61 -13.20
CA ARG A 569 -20.77 7.62 -13.69
C ARG A 569 -21.53 6.43 -13.13
N GLY A 570 -22.07 6.61 -11.93
CA GLY A 570 -23.01 5.71 -11.26
C GLY A 570 -23.78 6.47 -10.20
#